data_AF-A0A430R3P2-F1
#
_entry.id   AF-A0A430R3P2-F1
#
_cell.length_a   1.000
_cell.length_b   1.000
_cell.length_c   1.000
_cell.angle_alpha   90.00
_cell.angle_beta   90.00
_cell.angle_gamma   90.00
#
_symmetry.space_group_name_H-M   'P 1'
#
loop_
_entity.id
_entity.type
_entity.pdbx_description
1 polymer ?
#
loop_
_entity_poly.entity_id
_entity_poly.type
_entity_poly.pdbx_seq_one_letter_code
_entity_poly.pdbx_strand_id
1 'polypeptide(L)'
;RIQGGLKGERYVEDRLDLRLFAPEVAVEPGDNLRAPFARVEILKGCFRLQLSAPGRGEVLIRQKEGFFAPWVRIEAPNLRGEAQGFRSDFGMERIEAESPRFEFPAGGTFGPCTVEGGSS
;
A
#
# COMPACT_ATOMS: atom_id res chain seq x y z
N ARG A 1 1.31 -18.10 11.84
CA ARG A 1 1.69 -17.69 10.46
C ARG A 1 0.70 -18.34 9.51
N ILE A 2 0.00 -17.56 8.70
CA ILE A 2 -0.95 -18.10 7.71
C ILE A 2 -0.17 -18.30 6.40
N GLN A 3 -0.11 -19.53 5.89
CA GLN A 3 0.51 -19.87 4.61
C GLN A 3 -0.60 -20.14 3.56
N GLY A 4 -0.56 -19.43 2.43
CA GLY A 4 -1.56 -19.58 1.36
C GLY A 4 -1.95 -18.32 0.60
N GLY A 5 -1.27 -17.19 0.84
CA GLY A 5 -1.69 -15.90 0.30
C GLY A 5 -2.88 -15.36 1.09
N LEU A 6 -2.68 -14.24 1.78
CA LEU A 6 -3.75 -13.51 2.46
C LEU A 6 -4.29 -12.43 1.54
N LYS A 7 -5.61 -12.42 1.35
CA LYS A 7 -6.37 -11.26 0.87
C LYS A 7 -7.11 -10.66 2.08
N GLY A 8 -6.74 -9.45 2.46
CA GLY A 8 -7.39 -8.68 3.51
C GLY A 8 -8.18 -7.52 2.91
N GLU A 9 -9.27 -7.14 3.56
CA GLU A 9 -10.12 -6.03 3.16
C GLU A 9 -10.34 -5.12 4.37
N ARG A 10 -10.26 -3.80 4.15
CA ARG A 10 -10.55 -2.78 5.16
C ARG A 10 -11.75 -1.99 4.71
N TYR A 11 -12.68 -1.81 5.64
CA TYR A 11 -13.89 -1.04 5.45
C TYR A 11 -13.87 0.21 6.34
N VAL A 12 -14.37 1.32 5.81
CA VAL A 12 -14.60 2.57 6.55
C VAL A 12 -16.04 2.98 6.26
N GLU A 13 -16.86 3.13 7.32
CA GLU A 13 -18.30 3.44 7.19
C GLU A 13 -19.02 2.47 6.23
N ASP A 14 -18.77 1.16 6.39
CA ASP A 14 -19.30 0.06 5.57
C ASP A 14 -18.94 0.11 4.07
N ARG A 15 -17.98 0.96 3.69
CA ARG A 15 -17.44 1.02 2.33
C ARG A 15 -16.08 0.39 2.28
N LEU A 16 -15.88 -0.48 1.30
CA LEU A 16 -14.56 -1.02 1.01
C LEU A 16 -13.65 0.14 0.64
N ASP A 17 -12.56 0.27 1.38
CA ASP A 17 -11.60 1.36 1.22
C ASP A 17 -10.26 0.83 0.69
N LEU A 18 -9.88 -0.37 1.12
CA LEU A 18 -8.56 -0.92 0.83
C LEU A 18 -8.57 -2.45 0.75
N ARG A 19 -7.77 -2.98 -0.17
CA ARG A 19 -7.43 -4.41 -0.25
C ARG A 19 -5.94 -4.62 -0.02
N LEU A 20 -5.61 -5.63 0.78
CA LEU A 20 -4.26 -6.05 1.10
C LEU A 20 -4.02 -7.45 0.52
N PHE A 21 -2.89 -7.67 -0.12
CA PHE A 21 -2.45 -8.96 -0.65
C PHE A 21 -1.05 -9.25 -0.13
N ALA A 22 -0.84 -10.37 0.55
CA ALA A 22 0.48 -10.79 1.03
C ALA A 22 0.62 -12.31 0.89
N PRO A 23 1.81 -12.87 0.60
CA PRO A 23 1.99 -14.32 0.47
C PRO A 23 1.79 -15.05 1.81
N GLU A 24 2.18 -14.39 2.90
CA GLU A 24 2.03 -14.85 4.27
C GLU A 24 1.94 -13.64 5.19
N VAL A 25 1.27 -13.85 6.33
CA VAL A 25 1.15 -12.82 7.37
C VAL A 25 1.38 -13.46 8.73
N ALA A 26 2.13 -12.77 9.57
CA ALA A 26 2.17 -12.98 11.01
C ALA A 26 1.32 -11.89 11.70
N VAL A 27 0.40 -12.32 12.56
CA VAL A 27 -0.38 -11.41 13.40
C VAL A 27 0.42 -11.19 14.68
N GLU A 28 0.68 -9.92 14.98
CA GLU A 28 1.32 -9.44 16.21
C GLU A 28 0.24 -8.91 17.18
N PRO A 29 0.59 -8.68 18.47
CA PRO A 29 -0.34 -8.08 19.42
C PRO A 29 -0.95 -6.76 18.94
N GLY A 30 -2.23 -6.54 19.26
CA GLY A 30 -2.98 -5.37 18.81
C GLY A 30 -3.41 -5.46 17.33
N ASP A 31 -3.52 -6.66 16.79
CA ASP A 31 -3.91 -6.98 15.41
C ASP A 31 -2.99 -6.38 14.34
N ASN A 32 -1.78 -5.98 14.73
CA ASN A 32 -0.76 -5.55 13.79
C ASN A 32 -0.33 -6.74 12.93
N LEU A 33 0.01 -6.46 11.68
CA LEU A 33 0.41 -7.49 10.72
C LEU A 33 1.86 -7.26 10.31
N ARG A 34 2.58 -8.36 10.16
CA ARG A 34 3.92 -8.40 9.57
C ARG A 34 3.90 -9.33 8.37
N ALA A 35 4.48 -8.88 7.26
CA ALA A 35 4.60 -9.64 6.03
C ALA A 35 5.98 -9.45 5.39
N PRO A 36 6.52 -10.44 4.67
CA PRO A 36 7.79 -10.26 3.96
C PRO A 36 7.68 -9.19 2.85
N PHE A 37 6.51 -9.08 2.23
CA PHE A 37 6.12 -8.02 1.30
C PHE A 37 4.59 -8.03 1.16
N ALA A 38 4.03 -6.94 0.66
CA ALA A 38 2.60 -6.85 0.40
C ALA A 38 2.30 -5.99 -0.82
N ARG A 39 1.18 -6.27 -1.48
CA ARG A 39 0.55 -5.36 -2.42
C ARG A 39 -0.70 -4.79 -1.77
N VAL A 40 -0.89 -3.50 -1.89
CA VAL A 40 -2.06 -2.79 -1.37
C VAL A 40 -2.75 -2.08 -2.52
N GLU A 41 -4.08 -2.16 -2.55
CA GLU A 41 -4.92 -1.36 -3.44
C GLU A 41 -5.81 -0.48 -2.59
N ILE A 42 -5.69 0.83 -2.74
CA ILE A 42 -6.51 1.83 -2.07
C ILE A 42 -7.47 2.38 -3.11
N LEU A 43 -8.77 2.26 -2.84
CA LEU A 43 -9.81 2.54 -3.83
C LEU A 43 -9.90 4.03 -4.12
N LYS A 44 -9.84 4.88 -3.08
CA LYS A 44 -9.78 6.33 -3.22
C LYS A 44 -8.42 6.75 -3.79
N GLY A 45 -8.42 7.54 -4.85
CA GLY A 45 -7.21 7.95 -5.57
C GLY A 45 -6.57 6.86 -6.44
N CYS A 46 -7.15 5.64 -6.44
CA CYS A 46 -6.71 4.51 -7.27
C CYS A 46 -5.24 4.14 -7.09
N PHE A 47 -4.75 4.13 -5.85
CA PHE A 47 -3.38 3.75 -5.56
C PHE A 47 -3.20 2.23 -5.59
N ARG A 48 -2.18 1.78 -6.29
CA ARG A 48 -1.58 0.46 -6.14
C ARG A 48 -0.19 0.64 -5.54
N LEU A 49 0.00 0.08 -4.35
CA LEU A 49 1.28 0.11 -3.64
C LEU A 49 1.89 -1.29 -3.68
N GLN A 50 3.18 -1.36 -3.97
CA GLN A 50 4.00 -2.54 -3.69
C GLN A 50 4.90 -2.20 -2.51
N LEU A 51 4.58 -2.78 -1.35
CA LEU A 51 5.30 -2.59 -0.09
C LEU A 51 6.37 -3.67 0.03
N SER A 52 7.63 -3.24 -0.05
CA SER A 52 8.81 -4.10 -0.09
C SER A 52 8.82 -5.11 -1.26
N ALA A 53 9.80 -6.00 -1.25
CA ALA A 53 9.96 -7.12 -2.18
C ALA A 53 10.73 -8.25 -1.49
N PRO A 54 10.73 -9.49 -2.04
CA PRO A 54 11.55 -10.57 -1.52
C PRO A 54 13.01 -10.13 -1.26
N GLY A 55 13.49 -10.30 -0.03
CA GLY A 55 14.85 -9.92 0.38
C GLY A 55 15.08 -8.43 0.67
N ARG A 56 14.05 -7.57 0.59
CA ARG A 56 14.17 -6.12 0.88
C ARG A 56 13.74 -5.71 2.29
N GLY A 57 13.49 -6.69 3.16
CA GLY A 57 13.02 -6.47 4.53
C GLY A 57 11.49 -6.50 4.64
N GLU A 58 11.02 -6.63 5.87
CA GLU A 58 9.60 -6.88 6.14
C GLU A 58 8.75 -5.60 6.14
N VAL A 59 7.47 -5.78 5.83
CA VAL A 59 6.43 -4.76 5.92
C VAL A 59 5.74 -4.90 7.27
N LEU A 60 5.52 -3.78 7.94
CA LEU A 60 4.66 -3.70 9.11
C LEU A 60 3.39 -2.94 8.74
N ILE A 61 2.25 -3.48 9.16
CA ILE A 61 0.93 -2.90 8.98
C ILE A 61 0.34 -2.74 10.37
N ARG A 62 0.32 -1.51 10.86
CA ARG A 62 -0.09 -1.21 12.22
C ARG A 62 -1.49 -0.63 12.21
N GLN A 63 -2.42 -1.25 12.91
CA GLN A 63 -3.85 -0.93 12.80
C GLN A 63 -4.18 0.54 13.14
N LYS A 64 -3.37 1.18 13.99
CA LYS A 64 -3.55 2.58 14.42
C LYS A 64 -2.72 3.59 13.63
N GLU A 65 -1.74 3.14 12.85
CA GLU A 65 -0.73 4.02 12.25
C GLU A 65 -0.72 3.91 10.71
N GLY A 66 -0.86 2.70 10.16
CA GLY A 66 -0.82 2.42 8.72
C GLY A 66 0.33 1.52 8.29
N PHE A 67 0.96 1.85 7.18
CA PHE A 67 2.00 1.07 6.50
C PHE A 67 3.40 1.56 6.85
N PHE A 68 4.32 0.60 7.03
CA PHE A 68 5.75 0.82 7.16
C PHE A 68 6.46 -0.20 6.28
N ALA A 69 7.24 0.28 5.31
CA ALA A 69 7.96 -0.59 4.40
C ALA A 69 9.37 -0.03 4.10
N PRO A 70 10.41 -0.87 4.04
CA PRO A 70 11.75 -0.42 3.67
C PRO A 70 11.82 0.18 2.27
N TRP A 71 10.95 -0.26 1.36
CA TRP A 71 10.82 0.24 0.00
C TRP A 71 9.36 0.24 -0.43
N VAL A 72 8.99 1.18 -1.29
CA VAL A 72 7.68 1.21 -1.94
C VAL A 72 7.79 1.49 -3.42
N ARG A 73 6.91 0.89 -4.22
CA ARG A 73 6.52 1.40 -5.54
C ARG A 73 5.06 1.82 -5.50
N ILE A 74 4.77 3.00 -6.01
CA ILE A 74 3.44 3.62 -6.03
C ILE A 74 3.01 3.78 -7.48
N GLU A 75 1.78 3.38 -7.78
CA GLU A 75 1.13 3.61 -9.06
C GLU A 75 -0.29 4.13 -8.84
N ALA A 76 -0.59 5.29 -9.40
CA ALA A 76 -1.89 5.92 -9.43
C ALA A 76 -2.06 6.68 -10.75
N PRO A 77 -3.27 7.14 -11.11
CA PRO A 77 -3.49 7.92 -12.32
C PRO A 77 -2.60 9.16 -12.41
N ASN A 78 -2.30 9.82 -11.29
CA ASN A 78 -1.55 11.08 -11.24
C ASN A 78 -0.14 10.96 -10.64
N LEU A 79 0.29 9.77 -10.22
CA LEU A 79 1.57 9.56 -9.53
C LEU A 79 2.12 8.18 -9.87
N ARG A 80 3.40 8.13 -10.23
CA ARG A 80 4.17 6.88 -10.31
C ARG A 80 5.53 7.06 -9.69
N GLY A 81 6.09 6.01 -9.11
CA GLY A 81 7.48 6.03 -8.70
C GLY A 81 7.78 5.15 -7.51
N GLU A 82 8.95 5.37 -6.91
CA GLU A 82 9.44 4.56 -5.81
C GLU A 82 10.17 5.40 -4.76
N ALA A 83 10.24 4.87 -3.53
CA ALA A 83 10.95 5.49 -2.43
C ALA A 83 11.43 4.45 -1.42
N GLN A 84 12.36 4.84 -0.54
CA GLN A 84 12.85 4.03 0.59
C GLN A 84 12.21 4.50 1.90
N GLY A 85 12.27 3.67 2.95
CA GLY A 85 11.85 4.06 4.31
C GLY A 85 10.39 4.54 4.38
N PHE A 86 9.51 3.98 3.55
CA PHE A 86 8.15 4.46 3.36
C PHE A 86 7.29 4.25 4.60
N ARG A 87 6.57 5.31 4.98
CA ARG A 87 5.53 5.29 6.00
C ARG A 87 4.31 6.05 5.52
N SER A 88 3.14 5.50 5.76
CA SER A 88 1.90 6.20 5.45
C SER A 88 0.74 5.68 6.26
N ASP A 89 -0.27 6.52 6.48
CA ASP A 89 -1.57 6.04 6.94
C ASP A 89 -2.29 5.24 5.83
N PHE A 90 -3.40 4.59 6.18
CA PHE A 90 -4.14 3.76 5.21
C PHE A 90 -4.75 4.56 4.06
N GLY A 91 -4.95 5.87 4.22
CA GLY A 91 -5.53 6.74 3.20
C GLY A 91 -4.53 7.43 2.28
N MET A 92 -3.21 7.25 2.50
CA MET A 92 -2.15 8.02 1.80
C MET A 92 -2.24 9.54 2.03
N GLU A 93 -2.86 9.98 3.12
CA GLU A 93 -3.00 11.41 3.46
C GLU A 93 -1.74 11.97 4.13
N ARG A 94 -0.97 11.11 4.79
CA ARG A 94 0.34 11.42 5.37
C ARG A 94 1.36 10.44 4.82
N ILE A 95 2.37 10.95 4.12
CA ILE A 95 3.44 10.14 3.53
C ILE A 95 4.78 10.67 4.02
N GLU A 96 5.60 9.78 4.56
CA GLU A 96 7.02 10.00 4.83
C GLU A 96 7.82 8.99 4.02
N ALA A 97 8.83 9.45 3.29
CA ALA A 97 9.69 8.57 2.51
C ALA A 97 11.06 9.20 2.26
N GLU A 98 12.05 8.34 2.08
CA GLU A 98 13.44 8.70 1.80
C GLU A 98 13.76 8.52 0.31
N SER A 99 14.54 9.44 -0.25
CA SER A 99 15.00 9.41 -1.65
C SER A 99 13.88 9.15 -2.68
N PRO A 100 12.77 9.93 -2.65
CA PRO A 100 11.65 9.71 -3.55
C PRO A 100 12.04 9.95 -5.01
N ARG A 101 11.68 9.02 -5.89
CA ARG A 101 11.77 9.13 -7.34
C ARG A 101 10.37 9.08 -7.90
N PHE A 102 9.66 10.19 -7.80
CA PHE A 102 8.27 10.32 -8.22
C PHE A 102 8.17 11.07 -9.55
N GLU A 103 7.32 10.54 -10.40
CA GLU A 103 6.93 11.11 -11.68
C GLU A 103 5.47 11.51 -11.61
N PHE A 104 5.17 12.69 -12.15
CA PHE A 104 3.83 13.23 -12.30
C PHE A 104 3.59 13.50 -13.79
N PRO A 105 2.39 13.23 -14.32
CA PRO A 105 2.11 13.46 -15.73
C PRO A 105 2.10 14.96 -16.03
N ALA A 106 2.73 15.36 -17.13
CA ALA A 106 2.72 16.74 -17.62
C ALA A 106 1.36 17.05 -18.28
N GLY A 107 0.32 17.21 -17.45
CA GLY A 107 -1.06 17.44 -17.88
C GLY A 107 -1.86 16.14 -18.02
N GLY A 108 -2.89 15.98 -17.18
CA GLY A 108 -3.79 14.84 -17.21
C GLY A 108 -3.36 13.71 -16.27
N THR A 109 -3.44 12.47 -16.74
CA THR A 109 -3.14 11.26 -15.98
C THR A 109 -2.23 10.34 -16.80
N PHE A 110 -1.46 9.47 -16.15
CA PHE A 110 -0.72 8.40 -16.81
C PHE A 110 -1.62 7.28 -17.39
N GLY A 111 -2.93 7.37 -17.17
CA GLY A 111 -3.92 6.38 -17.56
C GLY A 111 -5.12 6.38 -16.62
N PRO A 112 -6.17 5.58 -16.94
CA PRO A 112 -7.35 5.47 -16.11
C PRO A 112 -7.04 4.78 -14.77
N CYS A 113 -7.99 4.86 -13.83
CA CYS A 113 -7.97 4.07 -12.61
C CYS A 113 -7.86 2.57 -12.94
N THR A 114 -6.83 1.90 -12.42
CA THR A 114 -6.63 0.45 -12.63
C THR A 114 -6.96 -0.39 -11.40
N VAL A 115 -7.47 0.25 -10.33
CA VAL A 115 -7.96 -0.41 -9.12
C VAL A 115 -9.45 -0.71 -9.32
N GLU A 116 -9.83 -1.98 -9.23
CA GLU A 116 -11.23 -2.39 -9.40
C GLU A 116 -12.12 -1.79 -8.31
N GLY A 117 -13.17 -1.07 -8.72
CA GLY A 117 -14.06 -0.33 -7.82
C GLY A 117 -13.44 0.95 -7.23
N GLY A 118 -12.25 1.35 -7.70
CA GLY A 118 -11.60 2.59 -7.29
C GLY A 118 -12.21 3.82 -7.96
N SER A 119 -11.95 4.98 -7.35
CA SER A 119 -12.34 6.30 -7.86
C SER A 119 -11.20 7.29 -7.68
N SER A 120 -10.83 8.00 -8.75
CA SER A 120 -9.79 9.03 -8.78
C SER A 120 -10.37 10.44 -8.68
#